data_AF-A0A9D5MXI0-F1
#
_entry.id   AF-A0A9D5MXI0-F1
#
_cell.length_a   1.000
_cell.length_b   1.000
_cell.length_c   1.000
_cell.angle_alpha   90.00
_cell.angle_beta   90.00
_cell.angle_gamma   90.00
#
_symmetry.space_group_name_H-M   'P 1'
#
loop_
_entity.id
_entity.type
_entity.pdbx_description
1 polymer ?
#
loop_
_entity_poly.entity_id
_entity_poly.type
_entity_poly.pdbx_seq_one_letter_code
_entity_poly.pdbx_strand_id
1 'polypeptide(L)'
;MNALFNVKSLSKNCEREYTKRFFPNNDILNLDDYSNEYNLKTVRYKELEDHEIWGMLYSMNRDKYNELSVTFQETAHTLVVGTTQVGKTWGHVMDSVYSLSAKKNKPCFMIADPKGEISENATEILKKRGYKIFALNFKDTQYSNMWNPLLEIYDGWMEMNSIEERLKYHSSLRGLSKYILEDNSSTYEKAGCFWSFDGKAYSNEEHADFAVAHKKSEIESHTSDLINQLVASLGSTAVQNSKDPGWQQGALEILRGMIYLMLEDALDSRSGFERKNMNFMNMQRYYEILRENVLTGMNNTPLLKTTKLWHKKITDDSIRHMRGFFENAPTTTRSYLGVFDNIMQEWFNPKIYSLANDNNIDLSNCDEQPFAIFLITRDYEKSDYFIAGLFIDWVYKEMLMKAEANGGKLNREMFFILDEFANIPVINGFTNKISTSLSRRIVFQLYVQSYEQIEGNYGIADAGTIKANCNVEIFLGSQSHRTKREFSEKCGTRRIKTLDAALSPDKRTIMEIPVLSINTLENLTQGEAYVKRLNRPTSKTHFEMAYKCSELSHNKLSAKELGINSIPYNDEIFVYKYLENEHPMATHDKINKGEKTKEPFFVDM
;
A
#
# COMPACT_ATOMS: atom_id res chain seq x y z
N MET A 1 -0.65 23.33 77.38
CA MET A 1 0.31 23.47 76.26
C MET A 1 0.36 22.14 75.53
N ASN A 2 0.07 21.97 74.24
CA ASN A 2 -0.37 22.87 73.17
C ASN A 2 -1.14 22.02 72.15
N ALA A 3 -2.34 22.51 71.82
CA ALA A 3 -3.10 22.35 70.57
C ALA A 3 -3.10 20.99 69.84
N LEU A 4 -4.12 20.18 70.17
CA LEU A 4 -4.89 19.43 69.17
C LEU A 4 -5.42 20.40 68.11
N PHE A 5 -4.80 20.46 66.93
CA PHE A 5 -5.38 21.16 65.78
C PHE A 5 -6.39 20.23 65.09
N ASN A 6 -7.64 20.64 65.21
CA ASN A 6 -8.84 19.99 64.73
C ASN A 6 -8.98 20.23 63.21
N VAL A 7 -8.46 19.32 62.38
CA VAL A 7 -8.62 19.36 60.91
C VAL A 7 -9.98 18.76 60.50
N LYS A 8 -11.07 19.36 61.00
CA LYS A 8 -12.45 18.92 60.66
C LYS A 8 -13.37 20.03 60.13
N SER A 9 -12.83 21.19 59.76
CA SER A 9 -13.65 22.32 59.27
C SER A 9 -13.10 23.05 58.04
N LEU A 10 -12.29 22.41 57.20
CA LEU A 10 -12.04 22.95 55.86
C LEU A 10 -13.27 22.64 55.00
N SER A 11 -14.02 23.68 54.63
CA SER A 11 -15.11 23.54 53.67
C SER A 11 -14.57 22.94 52.37
N LYS A 12 -15.35 22.11 51.67
CA LYS A 12 -14.99 21.54 50.35
C LYS A 12 -14.52 22.62 49.34
N ASN A 13 -14.93 23.88 49.53
CA ASN A 13 -14.49 25.02 48.73
C ASN A 13 -13.08 25.49 49.10
N CYS A 14 -12.72 25.55 50.39
CA CYS A 14 -11.35 25.84 50.81
C CYS A 14 -10.39 24.76 50.34
N GLU A 15 -10.76 23.47 50.41
CA GLU A 15 -9.91 22.37 49.95
C GLU A 15 -9.69 22.42 48.42
N ARG A 16 -10.73 22.73 47.64
CA ARG A 16 -10.63 22.99 46.19
C ARG A 16 -9.77 24.20 45.85
N GLU A 17 -9.93 25.32 46.57
CA GLU A 17 -9.08 26.50 46.40
C GLU A 17 -7.62 26.23 46.83
N TYR A 18 -7.40 25.49 47.91
CA TYR A 18 -6.06 25.11 48.38
C TYR A 18 -5.34 24.23 47.36
N THR A 19 -6.06 23.25 46.79
CA THR A 19 -5.52 22.34 45.77
C THR A 19 -5.18 23.12 44.50
N LYS A 20 -6.04 24.02 44.03
CA LYS A 20 -5.76 24.89 42.87
C LYS A 20 -4.61 25.88 43.08
N ARG A 21 -4.43 26.37 44.31
CA ARG A 21 -3.44 27.43 44.65
C ARG A 21 -2.03 26.88 44.89
N PHE A 22 -1.89 25.63 45.32
CA PHE A 22 -0.60 24.97 45.57
C PHE A 22 -0.23 23.87 44.56
N PHE A 23 -1.20 23.38 43.78
CA PHE A 23 -1.00 22.55 42.58
C PHE A 23 -1.57 23.28 41.35
N PRO A 24 -0.92 24.37 40.90
CA PRO A 24 -1.44 25.15 39.78
C PRO A 24 -1.35 24.31 38.49
N ASN A 25 -2.48 24.23 37.79
CA ASN A 25 -2.70 23.68 36.45
C ASN A 25 -2.67 22.15 36.30
N ASN A 26 -3.72 21.63 35.63
CA ASN A 26 -3.69 20.29 35.06
C ASN A 26 -2.64 20.30 33.93
N ASP A 27 -1.49 19.66 34.13
CA ASP A 27 -0.50 19.41 33.07
C ASP A 27 -1.04 18.53 31.93
N ILE A 28 -2.24 17.97 32.13
CA ILE A 28 -3.07 17.31 31.15
C ILE A 28 -4.16 18.28 30.72
N LEU A 29 -4.10 18.76 29.48
CA LEU A 29 -5.13 19.65 28.95
C LEU A 29 -6.46 18.89 28.79
N ASN A 30 -7.55 19.48 29.31
CA ASN A 30 -8.91 19.11 28.89
C ASN A 30 -9.25 19.90 27.63
N LEU A 31 -9.93 19.23 26.69
CA LEU A 31 -10.31 19.78 25.39
C LEU A 31 -11.02 21.14 25.45
N ASP A 32 -11.95 21.28 26.41
CA ASP A 32 -12.81 22.46 26.54
C ASP A 32 -12.04 23.74 26.90
N ASP A 33 -10.83 23.60 27.47
CA ASP A 33 -10.08 24.73 28.01
C ASP A 33 -9.18 25.42 26.94
N TYR A 34 -8.87 24.77 25.80
CA TYR A 34 -7.74 25.20 24.95
C TYR A 34 -7.87 25.00 23.42
N SER A 35 -9.06 24.75 22.86
CA SER A 35 -9.23 24.45 21.42
C SER A 35 -8.58 25.47 20.47
N ASN A 36 -8.72 26.77 20.76
CA ASN A 36 -8.17 27.86 19.93
C ASN A 36 -6.64 27.99 20.00
N GLU A 37 -6.00 27.61 21.10
CA GLU A 37 -4.54 27.76 21.30
C GLU A 37 -3.74 26.71 20.52
N TYR A 38 -4.38 25.58 20.19
CA TYR A 38 -3.74 24.42 19.59
C TYR A 38 -4.27 24.07 18.20
N ASN A 39 -4.86 25.04 17.48
CA ASN A 39 -5.44 24.89 16.14
C ASN A 39 -6.41 23.70 16.03
N LEU A 40 -7.20 23.45 17.08
CA LEU A 40 -8.22 22.43 17.07
C LEU A 40 -9.52 23.01 16.51
N LYS A 41 -10.12 22.31 15.56
CA LYS A 41 -11.40 22.72 14.96
C LYS A 41 -12.50 21.76 15.37
N THR A 42 -13.43 22.24 16.18
CA THR A 42 -14.60 21.48 16.62
C THR A 42 -15.82 21.86 15.81
N VAL A 43 -16.53 20.87 15.29
CA VAL A 43 -17.73 21.02 14.46
C VAL A 43 -18.73 19.95 14.85
N ARG A 44 -20.04 20.27 14.81
CA ARG A 44 -21.07 19.26 15.02
C ARG A 44 -21.08 18.27 13.85
N TYR A 45 -21.27 16.99 14.14
CA TYR A 45 -21.17 15.94 13.13
C TYR A 45 -22.07 16.20 11.90
N LYS A 46 -23.29 16.67 12.15
CA LYS A 46 -24.29 16.98 11.12
C LYS A 46 -23.91 18.14 10.20
N GLU A 47 -22.94 18.98 10.59
CA GLU A 47 -22.49 20.16 9.83
C GLU A 47 -21.21 19.86 9.03
N LEU A 48 -20.61 18.66 9.17
CA LEU A 48 -19.33 18.34 8.54
C LEU A 48 -19.35 18.44 7.01
N GLU A 49 -20.48 18.15 6.38
CA GLU A 49 -20.62 18.17 4.92
C GLU A 49 -20.49 19.58 4.33
N ASP A 50 -20.70 20.62 5.14
CA ASP A 50 -20.59 22.02 4.75
C ASP A 50 -19.17 22.58 4.96
N HIS A 51 -18.32 21.86 5.69
CA HIS A 51 -17.02 22.36 6.11
C HIS A 51 -15.85 21.65 5.41
N GLU A 52 -15.00 22.44 4.76
CA GLU A 52 -13.66 22.01 4.35
C GLU A 52 -12.75 22.01 5.58
N ILE A 53 -12.34 20.81 5.99
CA ILE A 53 -11.47 20.60 7.15
C ILE A 53 -10.34 19.66 6.75
N TRP A 54 -9.12 20.18 6.81
CA TRP A 54 -7.92 19.39 6.63
C TRP A 54 -7.47 18.82 7.97
N GLY A 55 -6.86 17.63 7.91
CA GLY A 55 -6.33 16.97 9.08
C GLY A 55 -7.17 15.82 9.59
N MET A 56 -6.82 15.40 10.80
CA MET A 56 -7.18 14.10 11.35
C MET A 56 -8.09 14.25 12.57
N LEU A 57 -8.81 13.18 12.87
CA LEU A 57 -9.65 13.08 14.06
C LEU A 57 -8.79 13.26 15.33
N TYR A 58 -9.27 14.10 16.24
CA TYR A 58 -8.66 14.33 17.55
C TYR A 58 -9.58 13.88 18.70
N SER A 59 -10.88 14.09 18.53
CA SER A 59 -11.90 13.66 19.49
C SER A 59 -13.27 13.53 18.84
N MET A 60 -14.12 12.71 19.44
CA MET A 60 -15.53 12.62 19.09
C MET A 60 -16.33 12.50 20.38
N ASN A 61 -17.07 13.55 20.72
CA ASN A 61 -17.74 13.70 22.01
C ASN A 61 -19.18 14.15 21.83
N ARG A 62 -20.03 13.89 22.82
CA ARG A 62 -21.32 14.56 22.92
C ARG A 62 -21.15 15.91 23.58
N ASP A 63 -21.75 16.94 22.97
CA ASP A 63 -21.73 18.29 23.53
C ASP A 63 -22.75 18.44 24.69
N LYS A 64 -22.85 19.65 25.24
CA LYS A 64 -23.80 19.97 26.32
C LYS A 64 -25.29 19.78 25.96
N TYR A 65 -25.60 19.64 24.67
CA TYR A 65 -26.93 19.36 24.14
C TYR A 65 -27.11 17.89 23.74
N ASN A 66 -26.15 17.03 24.09
CA ASN A 66 -26.10 15.62 23.73
C ASN A 66 -25.95 15.38 22.21
N GLU A 67 -25.53 16.38 21.44
CA GLU A 67 -25.26 16.26 20.00
C GLU A 67 -23.81 15.81 19.77
N LEU A 68 -23.62 14.92 18.78
CA LEU A 68 -22.28 14.46 18.41
C LEU A 68 -21.45 15.59 17.81
N SER A 69 -20.31 15.88 18.42
CA SER A 69 -19.33 16.88 18.00
C SER A 69 -17.97 16.23 17.76
N VAL A 70 -17.32 16.65 16.68
CA VAL A 70 -16.04 16.11 16.24
C VAL A 70 -15.00 17.22 16.28
N THR A 71 -13.84 16.92 16.86
CA THR A 71 -12.68 17.81 16.83
C THR A 71 -11.63 17.25 15.90
N PHE A 72 -11.11 18.11 15.03
CA PHE A 72 -9.99 17.82 14.16
C PHE A 72 -8.75 18.61 14.59
N GLN A 73 -7.59 18.04 14.29
CA GLN A 73 -6.30 18.68 14.41
C GLN A 73 -5.57 18.68 13.06
N GLU A 74 -4.47 19.41 12.97
CA GLU A 74 -3.59 19.43 11.81
C GLU A 74 -3.17 18.02 11.36
N THR A 75 -2.98 17.85 10.04
CA THR A 75 -2.62 16.58 9.43
C THR A 75 -1.27 16.08 9.94
N ALA A 76 -1.25 14.87 10.49
CA ALA A 76 -0.04 14.22 10.96
C ALA A 76 -0.17 12.70 10.87
N HIS A 77 0.97 12.01 10.73
CA HIS A 77 1.00 10.57 10.95
C HIS A 77 0.65 10.26 12.41
N THR A 78 -0.15 9.21 12.59
CA THR A 78 -0.73 8.86 13.88
C THR A 78 -0.33 7.46 14.28
N LEU A 79 0.12 7.30 15.52
CA LEU A 79 0.26 6.00 16.16
C LEU A 79 -0.83 5.86 17.22
N VAL A 80 -1.71 4.88 17.06
CA VAL A 80 -2.78 4.57 18.02
C VAL A 80 -2.44 3.27 18.74
N VAL A 81 -2.35 3.34 20.06
CA VAL A 81 -2.03 2.19 20.92
C VAL A 81 -3.28 1.73 21.64
N GLY A 82 -3.76 0.54 21.30
CA GLY A 82 -4.96 -0.08 21.86
C GLY A 82 -4.90 -1.60 21.81
N THR A 83 -4.96 -2.26 22.97
CA THR A 83 -5.15 -3.72 23.06
C THR A 83 -6.56 -4.14 22.63
N THR A 84 -6.84 -5.44 22.58
CA THR A 84 -8.16 -5.96 22.22
C THR A 84 -9.22 -5.47 23.23
N GLN A 85 -10.43 -5.16 22.75
CA GLN A 85 -11.59 -4.71 23.53
C GLN A 85 -11.53 -3.30 24.17
N VAL A 86 -10.43 -2.54 24.08
CA VAL A 86 -10.42 -1.15 24.59
C VAL A 86 -11.16 -0.14 23.69
N GLY A 87 -11.70 -0.60 22.56
CA GLY A 87 -12.42 0.25 21.61
C GLY A 87 -11.55 0.82 20.50
N LYS A 88 -10.40 0.21 20.16
CA LYS A 88 -9.53 0.68 19.07
C LYS A 88 -10.23 0.77 17.71
N THR A 89 -10.84 -0.34 17.26
CA THR A 89 -11.56 -0.38 15.98
C THR A 89 -12.83 0.46 16.08
N TRP A 90 -13.70 0.17 17.04
CA TRP A 90 -15.02 0.79 17.17
C TRP A 90 -15.07 2.21 17.77
N GLY A 91 -13.98 2.68 18.33
CA GLY A 91 -13.87 3.99 18.99
C GLY A 91 -12.65 4.80 18.54
N HIS A 92 -12.02 4.43 17.42
CA HIS A 92 -11.11 5.36 16.74
C HIS A 92 -11.03 5.08 15.24
N VAL A 93 -10.86 3.82 14.82
CA VAL A 93 -10.81 3.48 13.38
C VAL A 93 -12.12 3.86 12.70
N MET A 94 -13.25 3.34 13.21
CA MET A 94 -14.58 3.65 12.68
C MET A 94 -14.91 5.14 12.80
N ASP A 95 -14.62 5.76 13.95
CA ASP A 95 -14.84 7.19 14.17
C ASP A 95 -14.06 8.04 13.18
N SER A 96 -12.82 7.63 12.86
CA SER A 96 -11.99 8.29 11.84
C SER A 96 -12.62 8.13 10.47
N VAL A 97 -12.99 6.92 10.05
CA VAL A 97 -13.64 6.67 8.75
C VAL A 97 -14.92 7.50 8.62
N TYR A 98 -15.80 7.45 9.63
CA TYR A 98 -17.08 8.16 9.61
C TYR A 98 -16.94 9.67 9.68
N SER A 99 -16.03 10.19 10.51
CA SER A 99 -15.84 11.64 10.65
C SER A 99 -15.12 12.24 9.46
N LEU A 100 -14.07 11.58 8.98
CA LEU A 100 -13.27 12.07 7.85
C LEU A 100 -14.07 12.02 6.55
N SER A 101 -14.86 10.97 6.32
CA SER A 101 -15.69 10.86 5.10
C SER A 101 -16.89 11.79 5.05
N ALA A 102 -17.32 12.33 6.20
CA ALA A 102 -18.41 13.29 6.29
C ALA A 102 -18.01 14.71 5.88
N LYS A 103 -16.70 15.03 5.89
CA LYS A 103 -16.17 16.37 5.57
C LYS A 103 -16.47 16.76 4.12
N LYS A 104 -16.64 18.05 3.82
CA LYS A 104 -16.84 18.55 2.45
C LYS A 104 -15.73 18.12 1.47
N ASN A 105 -14.47 18.16 1.91
CA ASN A 105 -13.30 17.82 1.09
C ASN A 105 -13.08 16.31 0.89
N LYS A 106 -13.79 15.43 1.62
CA LYS A 106 -13.82 13.95 1.47
C LYS A 106 -12.47 13.31 1.09
N PRO A 107 -11.63 12.91 2.06
CA PRO A 107 -10.39 12.22 1.74
C PRO A 107 -10.63 10.83 1.15
N CYS A 108 -9.64 10.27 0.46
CA CYS A 108 -9.63 8.87 0.03
C CYS A 108 -9.08 7.96 1.15
N PHE A 109 -9.42 6.68 1.11
CA PHE A 109 -9.01 5.70 2.12
C PHE A 109 -8.40 4.44 1.53
N MET A 110 -7.33 3.96 2.16
CA MET A 110 -6.87 2.57 2.12
C MET A 110 -6.97 2.02 3.54
N ILE A 111 -7.83 1.03 3.75
CA ILE A 111 -8.19 0.52 5.07
C ILE A 111 -7.78 -0.94 5.15
N ALA A 112 -6.85 -1.27 6.04
CA ALA A 112 -6.59 -2.66 6.39
C ALA A 112 -7.66 -3.15 7.36
N ASP A 113 -8.33 -4.25 7.00
CA ASP A 113 -9.47 -4.80 7.73
C ASP A 113 -9.34 -6.32 7.91
N PRO A 114 -8.44 -6.80 8.80
CA PRO A 114 -8.23 -8.23 9.00
C PRO A 114 -9.48 -9.00 9.46
N LYS A 115 -10.46 -8.30 10.03
CA LYS A 115 -11.69 -8.93 10.55
C LYS A 115 -12.85 -8.83 9.57
N GLY A 116 -12.82 -7.90 8.61
CA GLY A 116 -13.96 -7.62 7.74
C GLY A 116 -15.00 -6.71 8.40
N GLU A 117 -14.84 -6.40 9.69
CA GLU A 117 -15.81 -5.61 10.45
C GLU A 117 -15.88 -4.18 9.93
N ILE A 118 -14.76 -3.60 9.49
CA ILE A 118 -14.75 -2.20 9.06
C ILE A 118 -15.48 -2.06 7.72
N SER A 119 -15.20 -2.95 6.77
CA SER A 119 -15.83 -2.98 5.45
C SER A 119 -17.34 -3.24 5.53
N GLU A 120 -17.76 -4.22 6.35
CA GLU A 120 -19.19 -4.52 6.58
C GLU A 120 -19.97 -3.34 7.16
N ASN A 121 -19.32 -2.56 8.03
CA ASN A 121 -19.96 -1.46 8.76
C ASN A 121 -19.67 -0.07 8.18
N ALA A 122 -18.81 0.11 7.17
CA ALA A 122 -18.53 1.44 6.61
C ALA A 122 -18.99 1.60 5.16
N THR A 123 -19.19 0.50 4.43
CA THR A 123 -19.43 0.56 2.99
C THR A 123 -20.71 1.33 2.63
N GLU A 124 -21.83 1.10 3.31
CA GLU A 124 -23.10 1.74 2.94
C GLU A 124 -23.04 3.26 3.11
N ILE A 125 -22.49 3.74 4.24
CA ILE A 125 -22.38 5.17 4.50
C ILE A 125 -21.38 5.84 3.56
N LEU A 126 -20.28 5.17 3.20
CA LEU A 126 -19.33 5.68 2.22
C LEU A 126 -19.96 5.78 0.82
N LYS A 127 -20.72 4.76 0.38
CA LYS A 127 -21.48 4.80 -0.87
C LYS A 127 -22.49 5.96 -0.88
N LYS A 128 -23.26 6.15 0.20
CA LYS A 128 -24.18 7.28 0.37
C LYS A 128 -23.47 8.64 0.27
N ARG A 129 -22.19 8.70 0.65
CA ARG A 129 -21.34 9.90 0.55
C ARG A 129 -20.64 10.05 -0.81
N GLY A 130 -20.93 9.19 -1.77
CA GLY A 130 -20.39 9.28 -3.14
C GLY A 130 -19.02 8.64 -3.33
N TYR A 131 -18.55 7.84 -2.37
CA TYR A 131 -17.29 7.11 -2.50
C TYR A 131 -17.41 5.96 -3.51
N LYS A 132 -16.41 5.83 -4.39
CA LYS A 132 -16.17 4.58 -5.12
C LYS A 132 -15.57 3.55 -4.16
N ILE A 133 -16.16 2.36 -4.08
CA ILE A 133 -15.74 1.33 -3.14
C ILE A 133 -15.00 0.23 -3.88
N PHE A 134 -13.84 -0.15 -3.34
CA PHE A 134 -13.07 -1.31 -3.76
C PHE A 134 -12.79 -2.20 -2.56
N ALA A 135 -12.67 -3.51 -2.77
CA ALA A 135 -12.15 -4.41 -1.74
C ALA A 135 -11.23 -5.47 -2.36
N LEU A 136 -10.05 -5.64 -1.80
CA LEU A 136 -9.21 -6.81 -2.05
C LEU A 136 -9.47 -7.81 -0.93
N ASN A 137 -10.25 -8.85 -1.23
CA ASN A 137 -10.84 -9.75 -0.25
C ASN A 137 -10.24 -11.17 -0.32
N PHE A 138 -9.29 -11.44 0.59
CA PHE A 138 -8.63 -12.74 0.70
C PHE A 138 -9.47 -13.77 1.47
N LYS A 139 -10.46 -13.33 2.26
CA LYS A 139 -11.41 -14.23 2.93
C LYS A 139 -12.35 -14.88 1.91
N ASP A 140 -12.86 -14.09 0.98
CA ASP A 140 -13.83 -14.52 -0.01
C ASP A 140 -13.54 -13.90 -1.38
N THR A 141 -12.66 -14.56 -2.14
CA THR A 141 -12.11 -14.01 -3.39
C THR A 141 -13.15 -13.78 -4.50
N GLN A 142 -14.31 -14.44 -4.45
CA GLN A 142 -15.43 -14.17 -5.37
C GLN A 142 -16.06 -12.79 -5.16
N TYR A 143 -15.91 -12.20 -3.97
CA TYR A 143 -16.36 -10.84 -3.64
C TYR A 143 -15.17 -9.89 -3.49
N SER A 144 -14.16 -10.07 -4.34
CA SER A 144 -12.97 -9.23 -4.40
C SER A 144 -12.86 -8.53 -5.74
N ASN A 145 -12.42 -7.28 -5.71
CA ASN A 145 -11.82 -6.65 -6.87
C ASN A 145 -10.56 -7.45 -7.26
N MET A 146 -10.23 -7.38 -8.54
CA MET A 146 -9.03 -7.99 -9.07
C MET A 146 -7.95 -6.93 -9.20
N TRP A 147 -6.73 -7.31 -8.82
CA TRP A 147 -5.54 -6.51 -9.01
C TRP A 147 -4.39 -7.41 -9.43
N ASN A 148 -3.93 -7.20 -10.67
CA ASN A 148 -2.86 -7.96 -11.26
C ASN A 148 -1.65 -7.04 -11.53
N PRO A 149 -0.54 -7.18 -10.78
CA PRO A 149 0.65 -6.36 -10.93
C PRO A 149 1.39 -6.58 -12.27
N LEU A 150 1.06 -7.61 -13.04
CA LEU A 150 1.67 -7.87 -14.35
C LEU A 150 1.06 -7.01 -15.46
N LEU A 151 -0.14 -6.47 -15.26
CA LEU A 151 -0.85 -5.76 -16.32
C LEU A 151 -0.26 -4.39 -16.63
N GLU A 152 0.22 -3.66 -15.61
CA GLU A 152 0.89 -2.37 -15.81
C GLU A 152 2.18 -2.55 -16.62
N ILE A 153 2.92 -3.64 -16.36
CA ILE A 153 4.10 -4.04 -17.14
C ILE A 153 3.71 -4.36 -18.58
N TYR A 154 2.64 -5.12 -18.78
CA TYR A 154 2.13 -5.44 -20.12
C TYR A 154 1.71 -4.19 -20.89
N ASP A 155 0.95 -3.30 -20.25
CA ASP A 155 0.44 -2.08 -20.88
C ASP A 155 1.61 -1.17 -21.30
N GLY A 156 2.60 -0.97 -20.43
CA GLY A 156 3.83 -0.23 -20.76
C GLY A 156 4.64 -0.88 -21.88
N TRP A 157 4.76 -2.21 -21.89
CA TRP A 157 5.45 -2.94 -22.95
C TRP A 157 4.75 -2.85 -24.30
N MET A 158 3.41 -2.98 -24.34
CA MET A 158 2.62 -2.80 -25.56
C MET A 158 2.67 -1.36 -26.07
N GLU A 159 2.57 -0.38 -25.16
CA GLU A 159 2.69 1.04 -25.49
C GLU A 159 4.06 1.36 -26.11
N MET A 160 5.15 0.89 -25.50
CA MET A 160 6.51 1.08 -26.00
C MET A 160 6.69 0.55 -27.44
N ASN A 161 6.08 -0.59 -27.76
CA ASN A 161 6.21 -1.24 -29.06
C ASN A 161 5.24 -0.71 -30.13
N SER A 162 4.21 0.05 -29.74
CA SER A 162 3.25 0.69 -30.65
C SER A 162 3.39 2.21 -30.74
N ILE A 163 4.36 2.79 -30.02
CA ILE A 163 4.50 4.25 -29.88
C ILE A 163 4.72 4.97 -31.21
N GLU A 164 5.43 4.33 -32.15
CA GLU A 164 5.72 4.87 -33.48
C GLU A 164 4.44 5.09 -34.30
N GLU A 165 3.38 4.31 -34.06
CA GLU A 165 2.08 4.48 -34.72
C GLU A 165 1.35 5.78 -34.34
N ARG A 166 1.76 6.42 -33.22
CA ARG A 166 1.21 7.71 -32.78
C ARG A 166 1.79 8.89 -33.56
N LEU A 167 2.93 8.70 -34.23
CA LEU A 167 3.54 9.71 -35.08
C LEU A 167 2.72 9.84 -36.37
N LYS A 168 2.25 11.05 -36.67
CA LYS A 168 1.43 11.32 -37.86
C LYS A 168 2.06 12.38 -38.72
N TYR A 169 2.22 12.08 -40.00
CA TYR A 169 2.63 13.05 -41.02
C TYR A 169 1.43 13.83 -41.56
N HIS A 170 1.60 15.14 -41.71
CA HIS A 170 0.62 16.06 -42.30
C HIS A 170 1.26 16.79 -43.48
N SER A 171 0.75 16.55 -44.69
CA SER A 171 1.27 17.14 -45.94
C SER A 171 0.95 18.62 -46.14
N SER A 172 0.22 19.24 -45.21
CA SER A 172 -0.13 20.66 -45.23
C SER A 172 -0.25 21.21 -43.81
N LEU A 173 -0.13 22.53 -43.63
CA LEU A 173 -0.27 23.18 -42.32
C LEU A 173 -1.73 23.28 -41.82
N ARG A 174 -2.68 22.64 -42.51
CA ARG A 174 -4.09 22.66 -42.12
C ARG A 174 -4.27 21.95 -40.79
N GLY A 175 -4.81 22.66 -39.79
CA GLY A 175 -5.06 22.11 -38.46
C GLY A 175 -3.85 22.13 -37.52
N LEU A 176 -2.73 22.73 -37.94
CA LEU A 176 -1.54 22.92 -37.10
C LEU A 176 -1.87 23.63 -35.76
N SER A 177 -2.83 24.56 -35.77
CA SER A 177 -3.28 25.30 -34.58
C SER A 177 -3.88 24.44 -33.46
N LYS A 178 -4.11 23.14 -33.70
CA LYS A 178 -4.55 22.17 -32.69
C LYS A 178 -3.41 21.65 -31.81
N TYR A 179 -2.16 21.88 -32.22
CA TYR A 179 -0.97 21.30 -31.61
C TYR A 179 -0.10 22.37 -30.97
N ILE A 180 0.67 21.97 -29.95
CA ILE A 180 1.74 22.78 -29.38
C ILE A 180 2.93 22.74 -30.35
N LEU A 181 3.43 23.92 -30.76
CA LEU A 181 4.55 24.04 -31.68
C LEU A 181 5.86 23.89 -30.90
N GLU A 182 6.66 22.88 -31.26
CA GLU A 182 8.01 22.68 -30.68
C GLU A 182 9.09 23.46 -31.44
N ASP A 183 8.79 23.88 -32.67
CA ASP A 183 9.66 24.77 -33.45
C ASP A 183 9.03 26.16 -33.62
N ASN A 184 9.78 27.12 -34.17
CA ASN A 184 9.27 28.46 -34.46
C ASN A 184 8.22 28.42 -35.58
N SER A 185 7.14 29.20 -35.50
CA SER A 185 6.08 29.20 -36.53
C SER A 185 6.61 29.38 -37.97
N SER A 186 7.65 30.19 -38.16
CA SER A 186 8.28 30.42 -39.47
C SER A 186 8.97 29.17 -40.08
N THR A 187 9.36 28.16 -39.28
CA THR A 187 9.96 26.92 -39.82
C THR A 187 8.89 26.03 -40.43
N TYR A 188 7.71 25.94 -39.82
CA TYR A 188 6.55 25.23 -40.40
C TYR A 188 6.09 25.88 -41.70
N GLU A 189 6.01 27.21 -41.76
CA GLU A 189 5.65 27.94 -42.99
C GLU A 189 6.60 27.63 -44.14
N LYS A 190 7.91 27.52 -43.86
CA LYS A 190 8.92 27.13 -44.85
C LYS A 190 8.82 25.67 -45.25
N ALA A 191 8.54 24.77 -44.31
CA ALA A 191 8.45 23.34 -44.56
C ALA A 191 7.16 22.95 -45.32
N GLY A 192 6.06 23.69 -45.11
CA GLY A 192 4.77 23.43 -45.73
C GLY A 192 4.05 22.16 -45.25
N CYS A 193 4.71 21.35 -44.41
CA CYS A 193 4.24 20.10 -43.82
C CYS A 193 4.66 20.04 -42.35
N PHE A 194 4.14 19.07 -41.60
CA PHE A 194 4.56 18.85 -40.21
C PHE A 194 4.27 17.42 -39.76
N TRP A 195 4.93 17.00 -38.69
CA TRP A 195 4.66 15.76 -37.98
C TRP A 195 3.97 16.09 -36.67
N SER A 196 3.04 15.25 -36.22
CA SER A 196 2.40 15.39 -34.91
C SER A 196 2.58 14.14 -34.08
N PHE A 197 2.90 14.34 -32.80
CA PHE A 197 3.07 13.28 -31.81
C PHE A 197 2.65 13.81 -30.43
N ASP A 198 1.81 13.06 -29.70
CA ASP A 198 1.33 13.40 -28.35
C ASP A 198 0.88 14.88 -28.15
N GLY A 199 0.11 15.40 -29.12
CA GLY A 199 -0.44 16.77 -29.06
C GLY A 199 0.56 17.88 -29.40
N LYS A 200 1.79 17.52 -29.76
CA LYS A 200 2.84 18.42 -30.24
C LYS A 200 3.02 18.30 -31.75
N ALA A 201 3.51 19.37 -32.37
CA ALA A 201 3.86 19.43 -33.78
C ALA A 201 5.35 19.69 -33.96
N TYR A 202 5.93 19.11 -35.01
CA TYR A 202 7.34 19.18 -35.36
C TYR A 202 7.48 19.53 -36.84
N SER A 203 8.35 20.49 -37.15
CA SER A 203 8.52 21.01 -38.51
C SER A 203 9.42 20.14 -39.39
N ASN A 204 10.14 19.19 -38.80
CA ASN A 204 10.95 18.20 -39.50
C ASN A 204 10.76 16.79 -38.88
N GLU A 205 11.14 15.77 -39.65
CA GLU A 205 11.03 14.37 -39.25
C GLU A 205 11.99 14.01 -38.12
N GLU A 206 13.25 14.45 -38.20
CA GLU A 206 14.28 14.12 -37.19
C GLU A 206 13.91 14.56 -35.76
N HIS A 207 13.32 15.74 -35.59
CA HIS A 207 12.86 16.22 -34.29
C HIS A 207 11.67 15.38 -33.78
N ALA A 208 10.79 14.97 -34.69
CA ALA A 208 9.65 14.13 -34.36
C ALA A 208 10.11 12.73 -33.94
N ASP A 209 11.06 12.14 -34.68
CA ASP A 209 11.68 10.86 -34.36
C ASP A 209 12.43 10.91 -33.02
N PHE A 210 13.15 12.00 -32.74
CA PHE A 210 13.80 12.19 -31.44
C PHE A 210 12.78 12.24 -30.30
N ALA A 211 11.65 12.92 -30.49
CA ALA A 211 10.58 12.97 -29.49
C ALA A 211 9.97 11.57 -29.24
N VAL A 212 9.73 10.80 -30.31
CA VAL A 212 9.25 9.41 -30.20
C VAL A 212 10.27 8.54 -29.47
N ALA A 213 11.55 8.61 -29.84
CA ALA A 213 12.62 7.84 -29.21
C ALA A 213 12.79 8.19 -27.73
N HIS A 214 12.73 9.47 -27.37
CA HIS A 214 12.77 9.92 -25.97
C HIS A 214 11.59 9.36 -25.18
N LYS A 215 10.37 9.43 -25.72
CA LYS A 215 9.19 8.91 -25.03
C LYS A 215 9.23 7.39 -24.88
N LYS A 216 9.70 6.68 -25.91
CA LYS A 216 9.93 5.23 -25.89
C LYS A 216 10.90 4.85 -24.77
N SER A 217 12.01 5.57 -24.64
CA SER A 217 13.01 5.35 -23.58
C SER A 217 12.46 5.62 -22.17
N GLU A 218 11.61 6.63 -22.01
CA GLU A 218 10.93 6.92 -20.73
C GLU A 218 10.03 5.75 -20.31
N ILE A 219 9.21 5.22 -21.23
CA ILE A 219 8.32 4.08 -20.98
C ILE A 219 9.14 2.80 -20.73
N GLU A 220 10.21 2.57 -21.48
CA GLU A 220 11.11 1.43 -21.30
C GLU A 220 11.74 1.42 -19.89
N SER A 221 12.23 2.59 -19.45
CA SER A 221 12.81 2.74 -18.11
C SER A 221 11.77 2.45 -17.03
N HIS A 222 10.58 3.03 -17.15
CA HIS A 222 9.49 2.83 -16.20
C HIS A 222 9.04 1.36 -16.14
N THR A 223 8.83 0.73 -17.30
CA THR A 223 8.44 -0.69 -17.41
C THR A 223 9.50 -1.60 -16.81
N SER A 224 10.78 -1.33 -17.08
CA SER A 224 11.91 -2.08 -16.50
C SER A 224 11.96 -1.95 -14.98
N ASP A 225 11.69 -0.76 -14.44
CA ASP A 225 11.62 -0.52 -13.01
C ASP A 225 10.46 -1.28 -12.35
N LEU A 226 9.29 -1.33 -12.99
CA LEU A 226 8.17 -2.14 -12.51
C LEU A 226 8.53 -3.64 -12.45
N ILE A 227 9.18 -4.18 -13.49
CA ILE A 227 9.66 -5.57 -13.50
C ILE A 227 10.67 -5.78 -12.37
N ASN A 228 11.65 -4.88 -12.23
CA ASN A 228 12.67 -4.95 -11.17
C ASN A 228 12.05 -4.98 -9.78
N GLN A 229 11.10 -4.07 -9.53
CA GLN A 229 10.42 -3.95 -8.25
C GLN A 229 9.57 -5.18 -7.96
N LEU A 230 8.83 -5.69 -8.95
CA LEU A 230 8.04 -6.91 -8.80
C LEU A 230 8.94 -8.09 -8.47
N VAL A 231 9.98 -8.33 -9.27
CA VAL A 231 10.95 -9.43 -9.05
C VAL A 231 11.63 -9.32 -7.68
N ALA A 232 12.07 -8.12 -7.30
CA ALA A 232 12.67 -7.89 -5.99
C ALA A 232 11.68 -8.15 -4.85
N SER A 233 10.42 -7.70 -5.00
CA SER A 233 9.39 -7.95 -4.01
C SER A 233 9.11 -9.45 -3.88
N LEU A 234 8.94 -10.18 -5.00
CA LEU A 234 8.68 -11.62 -5.00
C LEU A 234 9.86 -12.39 -4.39
N GLY A 235 11.08 -11.95 -4.69
CA GLY A 235 12.31 -12.53 -4.18
C GLY A 235 12.56 -12.27 -2.70
N SER A 236 12.17 -11.10 -2.19
CA SER A 236 12.44 -10.66 -0.81
C SER A 236 11.79 -11.56 0.24
N THR A 237 10.68 -12.22 -0.09
CA THR A 237 10.02 -13.24 0.74
C THR A 237 10.88 -14.47 1.05
N ALA A 238 11.90 -14.75 0.23
CA ALA A 238 12.84 -15.87 0.42
C ALA A 238 14.17 -15.47 1.08
N VAL A 239 14.36 -14.18 1.40
CA VAL A 239 15.67 -13.62 1.84
C VAL A 239 16.07 -14.02 3.25
N GLN A 240 15.15 -14.46 4.10
CA GLN A 240 15.49 -14.71 5.51
C GLN A 240 16.36 -15.96 5.77
N ASN A 241 16.67 -16.81 4.77
CA ASN A 241 17.32 -18.11 5.06
C ASN A 241 18.27 -18.72 4.00
N SER A 242 18.77 -17.98 2.99
CA SER A 242 19.73 -18.62 2.06
C SER A 242 21.18 -18.44 2.51
N LYS A 243 21.87 -19.57 2.64
CA LYS A 243 23.33 -19.63 2.84
C LYS A 243 24.10 -19.40 1.53
N ASP A 244 23.42 -19.26 0.39
CA ASP A 244 24.03 -19.17 -0.96
C ASP A 244 23.29 -18.14 -1.85
N PRO A 245 23.73 -16.87 -1.86
CA PRO A 245 23.13 -15.79 -2.65
C PRO A 245 23.03 -16.07 -4.16
N GLY A 246 23.94 -16.88 -4.71
CA GLY A 246 23.98 -17.19 -6.14
C GLY A 246 22.81 -18.03 -6.64
N TRP A 247 22.23 -18.91 -5.81
CA TRP A 247 21.05 -19.70 -6.21
C TRP A 247 19.78 -18.88 -6.22
N GLN A 248 19.67 -17.92 -5.31
CA GLN A 248 18.56 -16.97 -5.30
C GLN A 248 18.60 -16.10 -6.54
N GLN A 249 19.77 -15.58 -6.91
CA GLN A 249 19.91 -14.77 -8.11
C GLN A 249 19.44 -15.54 -9.36
N GLY A 250 19.84 -16.81 -9.50
CA GLY A 250 19.37 -17.66 -10.60
C GLY A 250 17.84 -17.88 -10.61
N ALA A 251 17.20 -17.98 -9.45
CA ALA A 251 15.73 -18.04 -9.37
C ALA A 251 15.06 -16.71 -9.79
N LEU A 252 15.61 -15.57 -9.40
CA LEU A 252 15.09 -14.26 -9.82
C LEU A 252 15.27 -14.01 -11.32
N GLU A 253 16.34 -14.54 -11.91
CA GLU A 253 16.57 -14.54 -13.35
C GLU A 253 15.51 -15.35 -14.10
N ILE A 254 15.11 -16.52 -13.58
CA ILE A 254 13.99 -17.30 -14.13
C ILE A 254 12.70 -16.47 -14.07
N LEU A 255 12.38 -15.87 -12.93
CA LEU A 255 11.16 -15.07 -12.77
C LEU A 255 11.10 -13.91 -13.76
N ARG A 256 12.20 -13.16 -13.86
CA ARG A 256 12.34 -12.05 -14.82
C ARG A 256 12.19 -12.54 -16.26
N GLY A 257 12.87 -13.64 -16.58
CA GLY A 257 12.78 -14.28 -17.89
C GLY A 257 11.37 -14.70 -18.27
N MET A 258 10.60 -15.25 -17.33
CA MET A 258 9.20 -15.62 -17.55
C MET A 258 8.31 -14.41 -17.84
N ILE A 259 8.51 -13.30 -17.15
CA ILE A 259 7.78 -12.06 -17.44
C ILE A 259 8.08 -11.61 -18.88
N TYR A 260 9.35 -11.48 -19.26
CA TYR A 260 9.73 -11.12 -20.62
C TYR A 260 9.24 -12.11 -21.67
N LEU A 261 9.25 -13.40 -21.35
CA LEU A 261 8.80 -14.44 -22.27
C LEU A 261 7.32 -14.27 -22.62
N MET A 262 6.48 -13.98 -21.63
CA MET A 262 5.07 -13.67 -21.82
C MET A 262 4.86 -12.35 -22.60
N LEU A 263 5.68 -11.32 -22.32
CA LEU A 263 5.63 -10.03 -23.01
C LEU A 263 6.03 -10.12 -24.49
N GLU A 264 7.04 -10.92 -24.81
CA GLU A 264 7.45 -11.17 -26.19
C GLU A 264 6.40 -11.99 -26.94
N ASP A 265 5.78 -12.98 -26.29
CA ASP A 265 4.68 -13.73 -26.90
C ASP A 265 3.44 -12.85 -27.13
N ALA A 266 3.23 -11.83 -26.31
CA ALA A 266 2.19 -10.81 -26.52
C ALA A 266 2.40 -9.96 -27.79
N LEU A 267 3.63 -9.82 -28.27
CA LEU A 267 3.94 -9.15 -29.54
C LEU A 267 3.82 -10.08 -30.75
N ASP A 268 3.91 -11.39 -30.54
CA ASP A 268 3.80 -12.36 -31.63
C ASP A 268 2.34 -12.64 -31.96
N SER A 269 1.85 -12.05 -33.06
CA SER A 269 0.50 -12.27 -33.58
C SER A 269 0.09 -13.75 -33.75
N ARG A 270 1.05 -14.68 -33.88
CA ARG A 270 0.80 -16.13 -34.02
C ARG A 270 0.50 -16.82 -32.69
N SER A 271 0.88 -16.22 -31.56
CA SER A 271 0.69 -16.81 -30.24
C SER A 271 -0.79 -16.83 -29.82
N GLY A 272 -1.57 -15.85 -30.30
CA GLY A 272 -2.92 -15.58 -29.82
C GLY A 272 -2.97 -15.00 -28.41
N PHE A 273 -1.84 -14.50 -27.90
CA PHE A 273 -1.72 -13.94 -26.56
C PHE A 273 -2.43 -12.59 -26.49
N GLU A 274 -3.40 -12.49 -25.59
CA GLU A 274 -4.15 -11.28 -25.28
C GLU A 274 -3.77 -10.75 -23.89
N ARG A 275 -4.09 -9.48 -23.62
CA ARG A 275 -3.86 -8.85 -22.30
C ARG A 275 -4.34 -9.71 -21.12
N LYS A 276 -5.52 -10.35 -21.24
CA LYS A 276 -6.09 -11.23 -20.21
C LYS A 276 -5.22 -12.45 -19.88
N ASN A 277 -4.31 -12.84 -20.79
CA ASN A 277 -3.40 -13.95 -20.60
C ASN A 277 -2.17 -13.57 -19.76
N MET A 278 -1.93 -12.28 -19.52
CA MET A 278 -0.84 -11.81 -18.66
C MET A 278 -1.18 -11.98 -17.17
N ASN A 279 -1.17 -13.21 -16.67
CA ASN A 279 -1.52 -13.55 -15.29
C ASN A 279 -0.63 -14.66 -14.70
N PHE A 280 -0.68 -14.85 -13.38
CA PHE A 280 0.17 -15.82 -12.68
C PHE A 280 -0.15 -17.29 -13.00
N MET A 281 -1.40 -17.62 -13.37
CA MET A 281 -1.72 -18.98 -13.82
C MET A 281 -0.94 -19.31 -15.09
N ASN A 282 -0.97 -18.42 -16.09
CA ASN A 282 -0.23 -18.65 -17.32
C ASN A 282 1.28 -18.64 -17.05
N MET A 283 1.78 -17.76 -16.17
CA MET A 283 3.18 -17.83 -15.73
C MET A 283 3.56 -19.21 -15.16
N GLN A 284 2.68 -19.81 -14.34
CA GLN A 284 2.89 -21.19 -13.84
C GLN A 284 3.00 -22.18 -15.00
N ARG A 285 2.13 -22.08 -16.02
CA ARG A 285 2.17 -22.97 -17.19
C ARG A 285 3.47 -22.83 -17.99
N TYR A 286 3.91 -21.60 -18.23
CA TYR A 286 5.20 -21.34 -18.87
C TYR A 286 6.35 -21.99 -18.08
N TYR A 287 6.31 -21.84 -16.74
CA TYR A 287 7.29 -22.44 -15.85
C TYR A 287 7.26 -23.98 -15.85
N GLU A 288 6.07 -24.60 -15.83
CA GLU A 288 5.90 -26.06 -15.89
C GLU A 288 6.54 -26.64 -17.16
N ILE A 289 6.32 -26.00 -18.32
CA ILE A 289 6.94 -26.38 -19.59
C ILE A 289 8.46 -26.25 -19.51
N LEU A 290 8.99 -25.15 -18.96
CA LEU A 290 10.42 -24.94 -18.79
C LEU A 290 11.04 -26.04 -17.90
N ARG A 291 10.38 -26.37 -16.79
CA ARG A 291 10.84 -27.31 -15.76
C ARG A 291 10.85 -28.77 -16.25
N GLU A 292 9.81 -29.21 -16.95
CA GLU A 292 9.71 -30.58 -17.48
C GLU A 292 10.90 -30.93 -18.39
N ASN A 293 11.33 -29.98 -19.21
CA ASN A 293 12.48 -30.14 -20.13
C ASN A 293 13.82 -30.31 -19.38
N VAL A 294 13.99 -29.67 -18.22
CA VAL A 294 15.18 -29.85 -17.37
C VAL A 294 15.18 -31.22 -16.68
N LEU A 295 14.00 -31.70 -16.26
CA LEU A 295 13.86 -32.96 -15.51
C LEU A 295 13.98 -34.21 -16.39
N THR A 296 13.58 -34.13 -17.66
CA THR A 296 13.58 -35.27 -18.60
C THR A 296 14.93 -35.57 -19.25
N GLY A 297 15.96 -34.74 -19.03
CA GLY A 297 17.36 -35.16 -19.16
C GLY A 297 17.87 -35.47 -20.58
N MET A 298 17.49 -34.69 -21.60
CA MET A 298 18.25 -34.67 -22.85
C MET A 298 19.63 -34.04 -22.63
N ASN A 299 20.62 -34.87 -22.31
CA ASN A 299 22.01 -34.49 -22.09
C ASN A 299 22.52 -33.51 -23.18
N ASN A 300 23.09 -32.39 -22.74
CA ASN A 300 23.85 -31.42 -23.55
C ASN A 300 23.16 -30.80 -24.78
N THR A 301 21.84 -30.94 -24.92
CA THR A 301 21.14 -30.10 -25.89
C THR A 301 20.81 -28.79 -25.16
N PRO A 302 21.28 -27.62 -25.62
CA PRO A 302 20.93 -26.34 -25.00
C PRO A 302 19.42 -26.31 -24.82
N LEU A 303 18.92 -25.90 -23.65
CA LEU A 303 17.47 -25.88 -23.38
C LEU A 303 16.69 -25.15 -24.48
N LEU A 304 17.32 -24.18 -25.15
CA LEU A 304 16.82 -23.49 -26.35
C LEU A 304 16.42 -24.41 -27.53
N LYS A 305 17.03 -25.60 -27.65
CA LYS A 305 16.76 -26.59 -28.71
C LYS A 305 15.77 -27.68 -28.28
N THR A 306 15.52 -27.85 -26.98
CA THR A 306 14.63 -28.89 -26.43
C THR A 306 13.34 -28.32 -25.86
N THR A 307 13.34 -27.04 -25.48
CA THR A 307 12.14 -26.35 -25.01
C THR A 307 11.21 -26.04 -26.18
N LYS A 308 9.91 -26.01 -25.88
CA LYS A 308 8.86 -25.51 -26.77
C LYS A 308 8.98 -23.99 -27.07
N LEU A 309 10.13 -23.39 -26.78
CA LEU A 309 10.51 -21.99 -27.02
C LEU A 309 11.44 -21.85 -28.25
N TRP A 310 11.40 -22.82 -29.16
CA TRP A 310 12.26 -22.92 -30.35
C TRP A 310 12.15 -21.73 -31.32
N HIS A 311 11.09 -20.92 -31.20
CA HIS A 311 10.93 -19.67 -31.94
C HIS A 311 11.75 -18.50 -31.37
N LYS A 312 12.30 -18.65 -30.16
CA LYS A 312 13.08 -17.60 -29.48
C LYS A 312 14.54 -17.59 -29.90
N LYS A 313 15.07 -16.39 -30.09
CA LYS A 313 16.47 -16.14 -30.45
C LYS A 313 17.29 -15.89 -29.19
N ILE A 314 18.60 -16.14 -29.27
CA ILE A 314 19.52 -15.85 -28.15
C ILE A 314 19.61 -14.36 -27.80
N THR A 315 19.17 -13.50 -28.72
CA THR A 315 19.09 -12.04 -28.56
C THR A 315 17.83 -11.57 -27.86
N ASP A 316 16.81 -12.43 -27.72
CA ASP A 316 15.54 -12.07 -27.08
C ASP A 316 15.76 -11.84 -25.58
N ASP A 317 15.01 -10.90 -25.00
CA ASP A 317 15.18 -10.44 -23.62
C ASP A 317 14.92 -11.55 -22.61
N SER A 318 13.92 -12.38 -22.86
CA SER A 318 13.60 -13.56 -22.07
C SER A 318 14.81 -14.49 -21.94
N ILE A 319 15.49 -14.77 -23.06
CA ILE A 319 16.68 -15.62 -23.10
C ILE A 319 17.89 -14.94 -22.46
N ARG A 320 18.09 -13.64 -22.74
CA ARG A 320 19.17 -12.85 -22.16
C ARG A 320 19.10 -12.82 -20.64
N HIS A 321 17.92 -12.63 -20.07
CA HIS A 321 17.72 -12.63 -18.62
C HIS A 321 17.83 -14.01 -17.99
N MET A 322 17.56 -15.09 -18.72
CA MET A 322 17.73 -16.48 -18.27
C MET A 322 19.05 -17.12 -18.70
N ARG A 323 20.02 -16.34 -19.16
CA ARG A 323 21.29 -16.88 -19.67
C ARG A 323 21.97 -17.79 -18.66
N GLY A 324 22.08 -17.35 -17.40
CA GLY A 324 22.64 -18.15 -16.32
C GLY A 324 21.89 -19.46 -16.10
N PHE A 325 20.57 -19.47 -16.26
CA PHE A 325 19.77 -20.70 -16.15
C PHE A 325 20.06 -21.70 -17.29
N PHE A 326 20.23 -21.21 -18.52
CA PHE A 326 20.44 -22.05 -19.70
C PHE A 326 21.88 -22.53 -19.90
N GLU A 327 22.88 -21.75 -19.48
CA GLU A 327 24.30 -22.05 -19.71
C GLU A 327 24.95 -22.84 -18.57
N ASN A 328 24.37 -22.81 -17.36
CA ASN A 328 24.92 -23.51 -16.21
C ASN A 328 24.74 -25.03 -16.27
N ALA A 329 25.54 -25.74 -15.48
CA ALA A 329 25.44 -27.19 -15.35
C ALA A 329 24.05 -27.61 -14.84
N PRO A 330 23.49 -28.75 -15.31
CA PRO A 330 22.14 -29.19 -14.94
C PRO A 330 21.89 -29.30 -13.43
N THR A 331 22.92 -29.62 -12.64
CA THR A 331 22.85 -29.66 -11.18
C THR A 331 22.58 -28.28 -10.58
N THR A 332 23.26 -27.25 -11.08
CA THR A 332 23.07 -25.85 -10.67
C THR A 332 21.70 -25.33 -11.11
N THR A 333 21.31 -25.61 -12.35
CA THR A 333 19.98 -25.27 -12.89
C THR A 333 18.86 -25.88 -12.04
N ARG A 334 19.01 -27.12 -11.59
CA ARG A 334 18.05 -27.77 -10.68
C ARG A 334 17.98 -27.08 -9.32
N SER A 335 19.09 -26.56 -8.80
CA SER A 335 19.08 -25.75 -7.57
C SER A 335 18.32 -24.43 -7.77
N TYR A 336 18.49 -23.75 -8.91
CA TYR A 336 17.71 -22.54 -9.24
C TYR A 336 16.21 -22.82 -9.27
N LEU A 337 15.79 -23.91 -9.92
CA LEU A 337 14.39 -24.35 -9.95
C LEU A 337 13.85 -24.65 -8.55
N GLY A 338 14.65 -25.31 -7.69
CA GLY A 338 14.24 -25.57 -6.31
C GLY A 338 14.02 -24.30 -5.49
N VAL A 339 14.87 -23.27 -5.69
CA VAL A 339 14.68 -21.96 -5.04
C VAL A 339 13.48 -21.21 -5.64
N PHE A 340 13.30 -21.27 -6.95
CA PHE A 340 12.16 -20.68 -7.64
C PHE A 340 10.84 -21.30 -7.18
N ASP A 341 10.76 -22.63 -7.10
CA ASP A 341 9.61 -23.38 -6.59
C ASP A 341 9.21 -22.85 -5.20
N ASN A 342 10.18 -22.65 -4.30
CA ASN A 342 9.92 -22.10 -2.97
C ASN A 342 9.43 -20.64 -2.98
N ILE A 343 9.93 -19.81 -3.90
CA ILE A 343 9.48 -18.41 -4.04
C ILE A 343 8.04 -18.34 -4.59
N MET A 344 7.76 -19.15 -5.61
CA MET A 344 6.52 -19.05 -6.38
C MET A 344 5.38 -19.92 -5.83
N GLN A 345 5.62 -20.83 -4.90
CA GLN A 345 4.57 -21.70 -4.34
C GLN A 345 3.37 -20.90 -3.79
N GLU A 346 3.60 -19.77 -3.12
CA GLU A 346 2.52 -18.92 -2.58
C GLU A 346 1.77 -18.16 -3.68
N TRP A 347 2.46 -17.84 -4.77
CA TRP A 347 1.91 -17.16 -5.94
C TRP A 347 1.12 -18.10 -6.85
N PHE A 348 1.58 -19.34 -6.97
CA PHE A 348 0.97 -20.37 -7.79
C PHE A 348 -0.18 -21.08 -7.06
N ASN A 349 -1.11 -20.28 -6.57
CA ASN A 349 -2.25 -20.71 -5.77
C ASN A 349 -3.56 -20.25 -6.44
N PRO A 350 -4.57 -21.13 -6.60
CA PRO A 350 -5.86 -20.78 -7.19
C PRO A 350 -6.54 -19.54 -6.58
N LYS A 351 -6.37 -19.31 -5.27
CA LYS A 351 -6.91 -18.10 -4.60
C LYS A 351 -6.24 -16.82 -5.09
N ILE A 352 -4.95 -16.89 -5.39
CA ILE A 352 -4.22 -15.75 -5.95
C ILE A 352 -4.60 -15.55 -7.41
N TYR A 353 -4.83 -16.62 -8.15
CA TYR A 353 -5.27 -16.52 -9.54
C TYR A 353 -6.59 -15.77 -9.67
N SER A 354 -7.57 -16.02 -8.79
CA SER A 354 -8.82 -15.26 -8.82
C SER A 354 -8.63 -13.78 -8.48
N LEU A 355 -7.71 -13.44 -7.57
CA LEU A 355 -7.40 -12.05 -7.20
C LEU A 355 -6.57 -11.29 -8.23
N ALA A 356 -5.65 -11.98 -8.90
CA ALA A 356 -4.66 -11.39 -9.80
C ALA A 356 -4.86 -11.82 -11.26
N ASN A 357 -6.10 -12.09 -11.67
CA ASN A 357 -6.42 -12.41 -13.05
C ASN A 357 -6.46 -11.16 -13.94
N ASP A 358 -7.09 -10.10 -13.47
CA ASP A 358 -7.25 -8.82 -14.18
C ASP A 358 -7.07 -7.63 -13.22
N ASN A 359 -7.29 -6.40 -13.68
CA ASN A 359 -7.32 -5.22 -12.84
C ASN A 359 -8.63 -4.44 -13.06
N ASN A 360 -9.44 -4.32 -11.99
CA ASN A 360 -10.67 -3.53 -12.00
C ASN A 360 -10.68 -2.43 -10.92
N ILE A 361 -9.51 -2.08 -10.41
CA ILE A 361 -9.30 -0.99 -9.46
C ILE A 361 -8.71 0.19 -10.21
N ASP A 362 -9.51 1.25 -10.36
CA ASP A 362 -9.11 2.49 -11.01
C ASP A 362 -9.14 3.65 -10.01
N LEU A 363 -7.94 4.20 -9.75
CA LEU A 363 -7.66 5.26 -8.78
C LEU A 363 -7.36 6.61 -9.45
N SER A 364 -7.36 6.69 -10.78
CA SER A 364 -6.89 7.85 -11.55
C SER A 364 -7.73 9.12 -11.30
N ASN A 365 -9.04 8.95 -11.10
CA ASN A 365 -10.05 10.01 -10.91
C ASN A 365 -10.29 10.38 -9.44
N CYS A 366 -9.31 10.17 -8.57
CA CYS A 366 -9.46 10.38 -7.13
C CYS A 366 -9.65 11.85 -6.72
N ASP A 367 -9.32 12.80 -7.60
CA ASP A 367 -9.53 14.23 -7.34
C ASP A 367 -11.01 14.62 -7.55
N GLU A 368 -11.66 14.03 -8.56
CA GLU A 368 -13.06 14.26 -8.89
C GLU A 368 -13.99 13.48 -7.95
N GLN A 369 -13.66 12.21 -7.68
CA GLN A 369 -14.48 11.31 -6.87
C GLN A 369 -13.63 10.62 -5.80
N PRO A 370 -14.00 10.70 -4.50
CA PRO A 370 -13.26 10.00 -3.47
C PRO A 370 -13.47 8.48 -3.58
N PHE A 371 -12.48 7.70 -3.14
CA PHE A 371 -12.57 6.25 -3.09
C PHE A 371 -12.21 5.71 -1.71
N ALA A 372 -12.67 4.49 -1.41
CA ALA A 372 -12.25 3.70 -0.26
C ALA A 372 -11.90 2.29 -0.71
N ILE A 373 -10.70 1.85 -0.38
CA ILE A 373 -10.21 0.50 -0.62
C ILE A 373 -10.18 -0.25 0.71
N PHE A 374 -10.84 -1.40 0.78
CA PHE A 374 -10.77 -2.32 1.92
C PHE A 374 -9.84 -3.48 1.60
N LEU A 375 -8.80 -3.67 2.40
CA LEU A 375 -7.90 -4.81 2.34
C LEU A 375 -8.34 -5.82 3.41
N ILE A 376 -9.13 -6.80 2.99
CA ILE A 376 -9.72 -7.80 3.88
C ILE A 376 -8.83 -9.03 3.86
N THR A 377 -7.97 -9.16 4.87
CA THR A 377 -7.05 -10.29 5.04
C THR A 377 -7.59 -11.32 6.04
N ARG A 378 -6.96 -12.49 6.13
CA ARG A 378 -7.19 -13.44 7.22
C ARG A 378 -6.12 -13.28 8.28
N ASP A 379 -6.53 -13.14 9.52
CA ASP A 379 -5.65 -12.96 10.69
C ASP A 379 -4.82 -14.21 11.04
N TYR A 380 -5.20 -15.39 10.52
CA TYR A 380 -4.50 -16.66 10.77
C TYR A 380 -3.73 -17.22 9.56
N GLU A 381 -3.84 -16.65 8.36
CA GLU A 381 -3.17 -17.15 7.14
C GLU A 381 -2.10 -16.18 6.63
N LYS A 382 -0.83 -16.58 6.75
CA LYS A 382 0.32 -15.78 6.30
C LYS A 382 0.50 -15.72 4.78
N SER A 383 -0.17 -16.59 4.00
CA SER A 383 -0.07 -16.60 2.53
C SER A 383 -0.67 -15.34 1.90
N ASP A 384 -1.74 -14.79 2.50
CA ASP A 384 -2.35 -13.51 2.09
C ASP A 384 -1.37 -12.33 2.22
N TYR A 385 -0.40 -12.48 3.12
CA TYR A 385 0.44 -11.38 3.53
C TYR A 385 1.33 -10.86 2.40
N PHE A 386 1.84 -11.73 1.55
CA PHE A 386 2.72 -11.26 0.49
C PHE A 386 2.01 -10.24 -0.44
N ILE A 387 0.81 -10.58 -0.95
CA ILE A 387 0.10 -9.75 -1.94
C ILE A 387 -0.47 -8.50 -1.30
N ALA A 388 -0.99 -8.61 -0.08
CA ALA A 388 -1.48 -7.48 0.69
C ALA A 388 -0.42 -6.37 0.85
N GLY A 389 0.84 -6.74 1.12
CA GLY A 389 1.95 -5.78 1.22
C GLY A 389 2.27 -5.10 -0.11
N LEU A 390 2.35 -5.87 -1.20
CA LEU A 390 2.61 -5.35 -2.55
C LEU A 390 1.46 -4.43 -3.02
N PHE A 391 0.22 -4.77 -2.68
CA PHE A 391 -0.95 -3.96 -3.03
C PHE A 391 -0.95 -2.60 -2.29
N ILE A 392 -0.61 -2.58 -1.00
CA ILE A 392 -0.44 -1.31 -0.27
C ILE A 392 0.67 -0.45 -0.92
N ASP A 393 1.77 -1.07 -1.33
CA ASP A 393 2.88 -0.39 -2.00
C ASP A 393 2.46 0.21 -3.36
N TRP A 394 1.65 -0.53 -4.13
CA TRP A 394 1.06 -0.05 -5.37
C TRP A 394 0.13 1.14 -5.15
N VAL A 395 -0.84 1.04 -4.23
CA VAL A 395 -1.74 2.18 -3.90
C VAL A 395 -0.94 3.40 -3.47
N TYR A 396 0.14 3.22 -2.69
CA TYR A 396 1.02 4.31 -2.29
C TYR A 396 1.68 5.00 -3.51
N LYS A 397 2.19 4.21 -4.46
CA LYS A 397 2.84 4.74 -5.67
C LYS A 397 1.86 5.47 -6.58
N GLU A 398 0.68 4.91 -6.80
CA GLU A 398 -0.40 5.57 -7.57
C GLU A 398 -0.71 6.96 -7.02
N MET A 399 -0.84 7.05 -5.69
CA MET A 399 -1.10 8.32 -5.01
C MET A 399 0.10 9.26 -5.04
N LEU A 400 1.32 8.73 -5.03
CA LEU A 400 2.54 9.53 -5.17
C LEU A 400 2.63 10.15 -6.58
N MET A 401 2.41 9.35 -7.62
CA MET A 401 2.40 9.81 -9.02
C MET A 401 1.29 10.83 -9.25
N LYS A 402 0.09 10.60 -8.70
CA LYS A 402 -0.99 11.58 -8.74
C LYS A 402 -0.62 12.89 -8.05
N ALA A 403 0.05 12.83 -6.90
CA ALA A 403 0.52 14.02 -6.21
C ALA A 403 1.52 14.82 -7.07
N GLU A 404 2.41 14.14 -7.80
CA GLU A 404 3.38 14.77 -8.70
C GLU A 404 2.71 15.43 -9.90
N ALA A 405 1.75 14.74 -10.53
CA ALA A 405 0.91 15.30 -11.58
C ALA A 405 0.15 16.57 -11.11
N ASN A 406 -0.24 16.62 -9.84
CA ASN A 406 -0.91 17.77 -9.23
C ASN A 406 0.03 18.88 -8.74
N GLY A 407 1.33 18.85 -9.11
CA GLY A 407 2.30 19.87 -8.70
C GLY A 407 2.90 19.64 -7.30
N GLY A 408 2.89 18.39 -6.84
CA GLY A 408 3.58 17.92 -5.63
C GLY A 408 2.69 17.59 -4.44
N LYS A 409 1.36 17.72 -4.51
CA LYS A 409 0.42 17.35 -3.43
C LYS A 409 -0.90 16.84 -4.00
N LEU A 410 -1.55 15.90 -3.31
CA LEU A 410 -2.90 15.49 -3.68
C LEU A 410 -3.94 16.60 -3.46
N ASN A 411 -4.97 16.68 -4.32
CA ASN A 411 -6.07 17.63 -4.12
C ASN A 411 -7.02 17.19 -3.00
N ARG A 412 -7.01 15.90 -2.65
CA ARG A 412 -7.68 15.32 -1.47
C ARG A 412 -6.65 14.57 -0.62
N GLU A 413 -6.81 14.58 0.70
CA GLU A 413 -5.99 13.74 1.58
C GLU A 413 -6.19 12.25 1.25
N MET A 414 -5.12 11.47 1.29
CA MET A 414 -5.19 10.01 1.25
C MET A 414 -4.83 9.46 2.63
N PHE A 415 -5.76 8.78 3.29
CA PHE A 415 -5.53 8.13 4.58
C PHE A 415 -5.29 6.64 4.41
N PHE A 416 -4.12 6.18 4.83
CA PHE A 416 -3.82 4.77 5.06
C PHE A 416 -4.16 4.44 6.51
N ILE A 417 -5.33 3.86 6.72
CA ILE A 417 -5.85 3.43 8.02
C ILE A 417 -5.49 1.96 8.18
N LEU A 418 -4.39 1.71 8.87
CA LEU A 418 -3.78 0.40 8.96
C LEU A 418 -4.15 -0.23 10.30
N ASP A 419 -5.39 -0.76 10.41
CA ASP A 419 -5.81 -1.50 11.62
C ASP A 419 -4.97 -2.77 11.79
N GLU A 420 -4.62 -3.06 13.04
CA GLU A 420 -3.65 -4.11 13.39
C GLU A 420 -2.39 -4.06 12.51
N PHE A 421 -1.72 -2.91 12.44
CA PHE A 421 -0.56 -2.67 11.56
C PHE A 421 0.56 -3.73 11.67
N ALA A 422 0.71 -4.39 12.82
CA ALA A 422 1.66 -5.47 12.98
C ALA A 422 1.20 -6.85 12.46
N ASN A 423 -0.08 -7.01 12.14
CA ASN A 423 -0.57 -8.15 11.38
C ASN A 423 -0.52 -7.88 9.88
N ILE A 424 -0.32 -6.62 9.48
CA ILE A 424 -0.05 -6.26 8.09
C ILE A 424 1.37 -6.74 7.75
N PRO A 425 1.55 -7.30 6.56
CA PRO A 425 2.86 -7.69 6.01
C PRO A 425 3.85 -6.54 6.08
N VAL A 426 5.14 -6.87 6.21
CA VAL A 426 6.19 -5.85 6.18
C VAL A 426 6.11 -5.11 4.84
N ILE A 427 5.86 -3.80 4.93
CA ILE A 427 5.84 -2.93 3.76
C ILE A 427 7.28 -2.54 3.46
N ASN A 428 7.77 -2.94 2.29
CA ASN A 428 9.15 -2.65 1.89
C ASN A 428 9.42 -1.13 1.87
N GLY A 429 10.51 -0.70 2.49
CA GLY A 429 10.92 0.71 2.55
C GLY A 429 9.94 1.62 3.31
N PHE A 430 9.16 1.09 4.26
CA PHE A 430 8.12 1.85 4.98
C PHE A 430 8.67 3.08 5.72
N THR A 431 9.88 3.01 6.28
CA THR A 431 10.56 4.14 6.95
C THR A 431 10.73 5.36 6.03
N ASN A 432 11.10 5.13 4.76
CA ASN A 432 11.21 6.20 3.76
C ASN A 432 9.84 6.75 3.35
N LYS A 433 8.84 5.87 3.20
CA LYS A 433 7.47 6.26 2.87
C LYS A 433 6.85 7.16 3.93
N ILE A 434 6.86 6.71 5.19
CA ILE A 434 6.29 7.49 6.29
C ILE A 434 7.02 8.82 6.50
N SER A 435 8.32 8.91 6.21
CA SER A 435 9.08 10.16 6.35
C SER A 435 8.76 11.21 5.27
N THR A 436 8.32 10.79 4.08
CA THR A 436 8.16 11.68 2.91
C THR A 436 6.70 11.96 2.53
N SER A 437 5.81 11.03 2.86
CA SER A 437 4.41 11.00 2.41
C SER A 437 3.54 12.16 2.90
N LEU A 438 3.77 12.67 4.12
CA LEU A 438 2.96 13.75 4.69
C LEU A 438 2.98 15.02 3.83
N SER A 439 4.15 15.34 3.25
CA SER A 439 4.31 16.51 2.37
C SER A 439 3.43 16.43 1.12
N ARG A 440 3.09 15.22 0.68
CA ARG A 440 2.25 14.90 -0.48
C ARG A 440 0.76 14.74 -0.12
N ARG A 441 0.39 14.97 1.15
CA ARG A 441 -0.96 14.72 1.72
C ARG A 441 -1.37 13.24 1.75
N ILE A 442 -0.39 12.36 1.85
CA ILE A 442 -0.60 10.94 2.13
C ILE A 442 -0.31 10.72 3.62
N VAL A 443 -1.27 10.14 4.35
CA VAL A 443 -1.29 10.12 5.81
C VAL A 443 -1.47 8.70 6.33
N PHE A 444 -0.47 8.20 7.06
CA PHE A 444 -0.56 6.93 7.79
C PHE A 444 -1.18 7.08 9.18
N GLN A 445 -2.18 6.26 9.48
CA GLN A 445 -2.69 5.99 10.82
C GLN A 445 -2.41 4.52 11.15
N LEU A 446 -1.50 4.31 12.10
CA LEU A 446 -1.00 3.00 12.49
C LEU A 446 -1.65 2.57 13.79
N TYR A 447 -2.28 1.41 13.80
CA TYR A 447 -2.99 0.89 14.97
C TYR A 447 -2.29 -0.35 15.49
N VAL A 448 -1.72 -0.27 16.70
CA VAL A 448 -0.98 -1.37 17.33
C VAL A 448 -1.51 -1.63 18.74
N GLN A 449 -1.28 -2.83 19.26
CA GLN A 449 -1.57 -3.14 20.66
C GLN A 449 -0.43 -2.69 21.58
N SER A 450 0.79 -2.68 21.05
CA SER A 450 2.00 -2.30 21.78
C SER A 450 3.15 -1.94 20.83
N TYR A 451 4.15 -1.20 21.31
CA TYR A 451 5.31 -0.80 20.48
C TYR A 451 6.18 -2.00 20.07
N GLU A 452 6.22 -3.04 20.91
CA GLU A 452 6.91 -4.32 20.64
C GLU A 452 6.45 -4.94 19.33
N GLN A 453 5.17 -4.75 18.94
CA GLN A 453 4.67 -5.37 17.72
C GLN A 453 5.30 -4.75 16.46
N ILE A 454 5.61 -3.46 16.48
CA ILE A 454 6.33 -2.80 15.37
C ILE A 454 7.77 -3.30 15.33
N GLU A 455 8.41 -3.40 16.49
CA GLU A 455 9.79 -3.89 16.62
C GLU A 455 9.93 -5.35 16.17
N GLY A 456 8.92 -6.18 16.41
CA GLY A 456 8.91 -7.58 15.96
C GLY A 456 8.92 -7.73 14.43
N ASN A 457 8.25 -6.82 13.71
CA ASN A 457 8.12 -6.91 12.26
C ASN A 457 9.21 -6.15 11.50
N TYR A 458 9.57 -4.96 11.97
CA TYR A 458 10.48 -4.05 11.28
C TYR A 458 11.88 -4.00 11.94
N GLY A 459 12.05 -4.61 13.11
CA GLY A 459 13.26 -4.45 13.91
C GLY A 459 13.27 -3.14 14.72
N ILE A 460 14.13 -3.09 15.73
CA ILE A 460 14.15 -2.00 16.72
C ILE A 460 14.46 -0.63 16.09
N ALA A 461 15.43 -0.58 15.17
CA ALA A 461 15.86 0.67 14.53
C ALA A 461 14.77 1.29 13.65
N ASP A 462 14.16 0.49 12.77
CA ASP A 462 13.10 0.95 11.88
C ASP A 462 11.82 1.26 12.66
N ALA A 463 11.47 0.46 13.68
CA ALA A 463 10.36 0.76 14.58
C ALA A 463 10.55 2.11 15.29
N GLY A 464 11.76 2.43 15.73
CA GLY A 464 12.10 3.75 16.28
C GLY A 464 11.81 4.88 15.29
N THR A 465 12.23 4.70 14.03
CA THR A 465 12.01 5.68 12.94
C THR A 465 10.52 5.83 12.61
N ILE A 466 9.77 4.73 12.56
CA ILE A 466 8.31 4.74 12.31
C ILE A 466 7.59 5.52 13.42
N LYS A 467 7.89 5.20 14.69
CA LYS A 467 7.32 5.90 15.84
C LYS A 467 7.68 7.39 15.83
N ALA A 468 8.93 7.74 15.51
CA ALA A 468 9.40 9.13 15.48
C ALA A 468 8.71 9.99 14.40
N ASN A 469 8.31 9.40 13.27
CA ASN A 469 7.55 10.10 12.23
C ASN A 469 6.05 10.25 12.57
N CYS A 470 5.55 9.53 13.58
CA CYS A 470 4.20 9.71 14.09
C CYS A 470 4.16 10.87 15.09
N ASN A 471 3.94 12.09 14.58
CA ASN A 471 3.86 13.30 15.40
C ASN A 471 2.66 13.33 16.36
N VAL A 472 1.70 12.42 16.18
CA VAL A 472 0.56 12.21 17.07
C VAL A 472 0.56 10.78 17.57
N GLU A 473 0.50 10.61 18.88
CA GLU A 473 0.37 9.32 19.55
C GLU A 473 -0.89 9.33 20.43
N ILE A 474 -1.81 8.40 20.18
CA ILE A 474 -3.09 8.27 20.89
C ILE A 474 -3.06 6.96 21.67
N PHE A 475 -3.15 7.08 23.00
CA PHE A 475 -3.13 5.94 23.90
C PHE A 475 -4.54 5.64 24.41
N LEU A 476 -5.10 4.52 23.94
CA LEU A 476 -6.41 3.98 24.35
C LEU A 476 -6.29 2.93 25.45
N GLY A 477 -5.15 2.24 25.53
CA GLY A 477 -4.87 1.21 26.54
C GLY A 477 -3.94 0.11 26.04
N SER A 478 -3.03 -0.37 26.88
CA SER A 478 -2.11 -1.46 26.53
C SER A 478 -1.80 -2.36 27.73
N GLN A 479 -1.67 -3.66 27.46
CA GLN A 479 -1.19 -4.63 28.45
C GLN A 479 0.34 -4.60 28.61
N SER A 480 1.09 -4.05 27.62
CA SER A 480 2.55 -3.97 27.72
C SER A 480 2.97 -2.91 28.74
N HIS A 481 3.67 -3.36 29.77
CA HIS A 481 4.23 -2.48 30.78
C HIS A 481 5.35 -1.57 30.23
N ARG A 482 6.08 -2.03 29.21
CA ARG A 482 7.13 -1.25 28.53
C ARG A 482 6.51 -0.17 27.65
N THR A 483 5.45 -0.49 26.90
CA THR A 483 4.68 0.51 26.13
C THR A 483 4.09 1.59 27.04
N LYS A 484 3.47 1.20 28.17
CA LYS A 484 2.96 2.16 29.18
C LYS A 484 4.06 3.07 29.73
N ARG A 485 5.22 2.50 30.07
CA ARG A 485 6.37 3.26 30.60
C ARG A 485 6.88 4.25 29.57
N GLU A 486 7.13 3.81 28.33
CA GLU A 486 7.62 4.66 27.26
C GLU A 486 6.64 5.81 26.97
N PHE A 487 5.33 5.55 26.91
CA PHE A 487 4.33 6.61 26.72
C PHE A 487 4.29 7.61 27.89
N SER A 488 4.37 7.12 29.13
CA SER A 488 4.45 7.95 30.35
C SER A 488 5.69 8.86 30.32
N GLU A 489 6.85 8.33 29.94
CA GLU A 489 8.10 9.08 29.80
C GLU A 489 8.01 10.15 28.69
N LYS A 490 7.39 9.84 27.54
CA LYS A 490 7.13 10.82 26.47
C LYS A 490 6.21 11.96 26.89
N CYS A 491 5.29 11.71 27.82
CA CYS A 491 4.43 12.74 28.39
C CYS A 491 5.19 13.68 29.35
N GLY A 492 6.38 13.28 29.78
CA GLY A 492 7.26 14.05 30.65
C GLY A 492 6.88 14.00 32.12
N THR A 493 7.63 14.77 32.89
CA THR A 493 7.51 14.88 34.34
C THR A 493 7.14 16.31 34.72
N ARG A 494 6.57 16.44 35.92
CA ARG A 494 6.25 17.72 36.55
C ARG A 494 6.85 17.79 37.93
N ARG A 495 7.12 19.01 38.39
CA ARG A 495 7.70 19.27 39.70
C ARG A 495 6.62 19.74 40.67
N ILE A 496 6.44 19.00 41.77
CA ILE A 496 5.53 19.36 42.85
C ILE A 496 6.31 19.65 44.12
N LYS A 497 5.84 20.61 44.92
CA LYS A 497 6.35 20.80 46.29
C LYS A 497 5.82 19.65 47.15
N THR A 498 6.69 19.06 47.97
CA THR A 498 6.23 18.04 48.93
C THR A 498 5.30 18.68 49.96
N LEU A 499 4.44 17.88 50.59
CA LEU A 499 3.52 18.36 51.62
C LEU A 499 4.27 19.10 52.75
N ASP A 500 5.42 18.57 53.17
CA ASP A 500 6.32 19.21 54.14
C ASP A 500 6.82 20.59 53.71
N ALA A 501 7.18 20.73 52.43
CA ALA A 501 7.63 22.00 51.84
C ALA A 501 6.48 22.98 51.60
N ALA A 502 5.25 22.47 51.42
CA ALA A 502 4.06 23.31 51.34
C ALA A 502 3.62 23.83 52.72
N LEU A 503 3.83 23.05 53.79
CA LEU A 503 3.44 23.37 55.15
C LEU A 503 4.52 24.13 55.94
N SER A 504 5.78 24.10 55.53
CA SER A 504 6.91 24.76 56.20
C SER A 504 7.65 25.72 55.24
N PRO A 505 7.60 27.05 55.44
CA PRO A 505 8.22 28.04 54.54
C PRO A 505 9.73 27.87 54.32
N ASP A 506 10.43 27.28 55.29
CA ASP A 506 11.87 27.05 55.26
C ASP A 506 12.28 25.79 54.50
N LYS A 507 11.34 24.86 54.26
CA LYS A 507 11.61 23.62 53.51
C LYS A 507 11.30 23.83 52.04
N ARG A 508 12.29 23.56 51.17
CA ARG A 508 12.18 23.69 49.70
C ARG A 508 12.30 22.35 48.98
N THR A 509 11.78 21.28 49.55
CA THR A 509 11.84 19.96 48.92
C THR A 509 10.88 19.89 47.73
N ILE A 510 11.42 19.68 46.54
CA ILE A 510 10.69 19.52 45.27
C ILE A 510 10.81 18.06 44.85
N MET A 511 9.69 17.44 44.50
CA MET A 511 9.64 16.10 43.91
C MET A 511 9.30 16.20 42.43
N GLU A 512 9.91 15.34 41.63
CA GLU A 512 9.60 15.18 40.22
C GLU A 512 8.75 13.91 40.04
N ILE A 513 7.56 14.08 39.47
CA ILE A 513 6.60 12.98 39.26
C ILE A 513 6.15 12.95 37.79
N PRO A 514 5.80 11.79 37.22
CA PRO A 514 5.26 11.72 35.87
C PRO A 514 3.99 12.56 35.72
N VAL A 515 3.82 13.22 34.57
CA VAL A 515 2.55 13.91 34.21
C VAL A 515 1.43 12.87 34.10
N LEU A 516 1.72 11.74 33.45
CA LEU A 516 0.85 10.57 33.41
C LEU A 516 1.53 9.39 34.08
N SER A 517 0.95 8.91 35.18
CA SER A 517 1.45 7.71 35.86
C SER A 517 1.03 6.44 35.11
N ILE A 518 1.80 5.36 35.26
CA ILE A 518 1.43 4.04 34.71
C ILE A 518 0.07 3.59 35.26
N ASN A 519 -0.21 3.82 36.55
CA ASN A 519 -1.50 3.51 37.16
C ASN A 519 -2.66 4.27 36.49
N THR A 520 -2.44 5.50 36.04
CA THR A 520 -3.45 6.24 35.26
C THR A 520 -3.71 5.58 33.91
N LEU A 521 -2.65 5.12 33.23
CA LEU A 521 -2.76 4.42 31.95
C LEU A 521 -3.40 3.02 32.07
N GLU A 522 -3.38 2.41 33.25
CA GLU A 522 -4.02 1.12 33.53
C GLU A 522 -5.53 1.21 33.75
N ASN A 523 -6.02 2.36 34.19
CA ASN A 523 -7.40 2.57 34.61
C ASN A 523 -8.20 3.42 33.60
N LEU A 524 -7.81 3.42 32.32
CA LEU A 524 -8.58 4.04 31.25
C LEU A 524 -9.89 3.29 31.04
N THR A 525 -11.00 4.03 30.98
CA THR A 525 -12.30 3.47 30.62
C THR A 525 -12.50 3.50 29.10
N GLN A 526 -13.43 2.67 28.60
CA GLN A 526 -13.69 2.57 27.16
C GLN A 526 -14.03 3.94 26.54
N GLY A 527 -13.30 4.33 25.50
CA GLY A 527 -13.45 5.61 24.81
C GLY A 527 -12.59 6.73 25.38
N GLU A 528 -12.09 6.63 26.62
CA GLU A 528 -11.09 7.58 27.12
C GLU A 528 -9.73 7.35 26.45
N ALA A 529 -9.04 8.45 26.17
CA ALA A 529 -7.73 8.39 25.54
C ALA A 529 -6.82 9.52 26.00
N TYR A 530 -5.52 9.29 25.92
CA TYR A 530 -4.51 10.34 26.06
C TYR A 530 -3.84 10.61 24.72
N VAL A 531 -3.77 11.87 24.31
CA VAL A 531 -3.13 12.28 23.06
C VAL A 531 -1.86 13.04 23.39
N LYS A 532 -0.73 12.51 22.90
CA LYS A 532 0.55 13.19 22.87
C LYS A 532 0.80 13.71 21.45
N ARG A 533 1.10 15.00 21.33
CA ARG A 533 1.45 15.64 20.06
C ARG A 533 2.85 16.22 20.14
N LEU A 534 3.55 16.27 19.02
CA LEU A 534 4.84 16.93 18.91
C LEU A 534 4.72 18.39 19.38
N ASN A 535 5.63 18.83 20.25
CA ASN A 535 5.71 20.18 20.79
C ASN A 535 4.45 20.70 21.52
N ARG A 536 3.48 19.84 21.85
CA ARG A 536 2.29 20.23 22.65
C ARG A 536 2.22 19.43 23.96
N PRO A 537 1.56 19.98 25.00
CA PRO A 537 1.26 19.24 26.21
C PRO A 537 0.39 18.01 25.92
N THR A 538 0.48 17.02 26.80
CA THR A 538 -0.41 15.86 26.73
C THR A 538 -1.83 16.30 27.08
N SER A 539 -2.80 15.68 26.45
CA SER A 539 -4.22 16.00 26.63
C SER A 539 -5.02 14.75 26.87
N LYS A 540 -6.11 14.89 27.63
CA LYS A 540 -7.13 13.85 27.76
C LYS A 540 -8.23 14.12 26.73
N THR A 541 -8.61 13.09 26.00
CA THR A 541 -9.69 13.13 25.03
C THR A 541 -10.65 11.97 25.23
N HIS A 542 -11.76 12.00 24.50
CA HIS A 542 -12.72 10.94 24.48
C HIS A 542 -13.24 10.70 23.05
N PHE A 543 -13.58 9.44 22.80
CA PHE A 543 -14.13 8.92 21.56
C PHE A 543 -15.39 8.14 21.88
N GLU A 544 -16.53 8.72 21.52
CA GLU A 544 -17.83 8.07 21.64
C GLU A 544 -17.90 6.90 20.67
N MET A 545 -18.08 5.68 21.18
CA MET A 545 -18.08 4.48 20.33
C MET A 545 -19.10 4.60 19.20
N ALA A 546 -18.69 4.34 17.95
CA ALA A 546 -19.56 4.58 16.81
C ALA A 546 -20.91 3.83 16.87
N TYR A 547 -20.91 2.60 17.40
CA TYR A 547 -22.13 1.79 17.54
C TYR A 547 -23.12 2.35 18.57
N LYS A 548 -22.72 3.32 19.42
CA LYS A 548 -23.59 4.03 20.36
C LYS A 548 -24.18 5.32 19.77
N CYS A 549 -23.72 5.74 18.58
CA CYS A 549 -24.17 6.96 17.93
C CYS A 549 -25.29 6.63 16.95
N SER A 550 -26.52 7.06 17.25
CA SER A 550 -27.67 6.88 16.34
C SER A 550 -27.49 7.66 15.03
N GLU A 551 -26.75 8.76 15.07
CA GLU A 551 -26.37 9.60 13.93
C GLU A 551 -25.48 8.84 12.92
N LEU A 552 -24.79 7.80 13.39
CA LEU A 552 -23.93 6.93 12.59
C LEU A 552 -24.63 5.62 12.22
N SER A 553 -25.90 5.42 12.61
CA SER A 553 -26.63 4.19 12.34
C SER A 553 -26.98 4.06 10.86
N HIS A 554 -26.66 2.91 10.30
CA HIS A 554 -26.99 2.54 8.93
C HIS A 554 -26.99 1.00 8.80
N ASN A 555 -27.43 0.50 7.65
CA ASN A 555 -27.47 -0.93 7.39
C ASN A 555 -26.06 -1.48 7.19
N LYS A 556 -25.80 -2.61 7.84
CA LYS A 556 -24.59 -3.38 7.56
C LYS A 556 -24.75 -4.04 6.20
N LEU A 557 -23.68 -4.03 5.41
CA LEU A 557 -23.64 -4.80 4.16
C LEU A 557 -22.80 -6.04 4.40
N SER A 558 -23.30 -7.19 3.97
CA SER A 558 -22.50 -8.41 3.90
C SER A 558 -21.43 -8.27 2.81
N ALA A 559 -20.40 -9.12 2.87
CA ALA A 559 -19.38 -9.19 1.82
C ALA A 559 -19.98 -9.35 0.40
N LYS A 560 -21.12 -10.05 0.28
CA LYS A 560 -21.84 -10.24 -1.00
C LYS A 560 -22.44 -8.94 -1.55
N GLU A 561 -22.83 -8.03 -0.67
CA GLU A 561 -23.49 -6.77 -0.99
C GLU A 561 -22.49 -5.61 -1.18
N LEU A 562 -21.18 -5.88 -1.05
CA LEU A 562 -20.13 -4.92 -1.39
C LEU A 562 -20.21 -4.48 -2.87
N GLY A 563 -20.98 -5.18 -3.72
CA GLY A 563 -21.32 -4.73 -5.08
C GLY A 563 -20.15 -4.85 -6.04
N ILE A 564 -19.23 -5.76 -5.74
CA ILE A 564 -18.12 -6.10 -6.60
C ILE A 564 -18.68 -7.06 -7.63
N ASN A 565 -18.83 -6.58 -8.88
CA ASN A 565 -19.28 -7.41 -9.97
C ASN A 565 -18.31 -8.59 -10.14
N SER A 566 -18.81 -9.78 -9.84
CA SER A 566 -18.12 -11.04 -10.09
C SER A 566 -17.91 -11.19 -11.60
N ILE A 567 -16.66 -11.24 -12.05
CA ILE A 567 -16.35 -11.88 -13.32
C ILE A 567 -15.98 -13.32 -12.94
N PRO A 568 -16.77 -14.33 -13.35
CA PRO A 568 -16.40 -15.71 -13.12
C PRO A 568 -15.00 -15.95 -13.67
N TYR A 569 -14.17 -16.61 -12.86
CA TYR A 569 -12.89 -17.12 -13.32
C TYR A 569 -13.13 -17.98 -14.57
N ASN A 570 -12.64 -17.54 -15.73
CA ASN A 570 -12.80 -18.28 -16.96
C ASN A 570 -11.63 -19.25 -17.07
N ASP A 571 -11.93 -20.55 -16.96
CA ASP A 571 -11.01 -21.67 -17.21
C ASP A 571 -10.57 -21.76 -18.69
N GLU A 572 -10.70 -20.69 -19.49
CA GLU A 572 -10.16 -20.65 -20.85
C GLU A 572 -8.62 -20.66 -20.77
N ILE A 573 -8.10 -21.88 -20.75
CA ILE A 573 -6.70 -22.22 -20.71
C ILE A 573 -6.03 -21.60 -21.93
N PHE A 574 -5.18 -20.60 -21.72
CA PHE A 574 -4.17 -20.26 -22.72
C PHE A 574 -3.10 -21.35 -22.68
N VAL A 575 -3.40 -22.45 -23.36
CA VAL A 575 -2.36 -23.35 -23.86
C VAL A 575 -1.69 -22.59 -25.00
N TYR A 576 -0.36 -22.54 -24.96
CA TYR A 576 0.52 -22.29 -26.09
C TYR A 576 -0.12 -22.84 -27.40
N LYS A 577 -0.92 -22.03 -28.11
CA LYS A 577 -1.56 -22.44 -29.37
C LYS A 577 -0.56 -22.60 -30.51
N TYR A 578 0.72 -22.35 -30.21
CA TYR A 578 1.84 -22.60 -31.11
C TYR A 578 2.10 -24.10 -31.36
N LEU A 579 1.58 -25.01 -30.53
CA LEU A 579 2.00 -26.42 -30.57
C LEU A 579 1.04 -27.41 -31.22
N GLU A 580 -0.20 -27.01 -31.52
CA GLU A 580 -1.11 -27.91 -32.25
C GLU A 580 -1.04 -27.73 -33.77
N ASN A 581 -0.60 -26.57 -34.26
CA ASN A 581 -0.79 -26.22 -35.68
C ASN A 581 0.48 -26.15 -36.55
N GLU A 582 1.70 -26.30 -36.02
CA GLU A 582 2.91 -26.28 -36.87
C GLU A 582 3.69 -27.59 -36.95
N HIS A 583 3.43 -28.59 -36.09
CA HIS A 583 3.96 -29.96 -36.31
C HIS A 583 3.04 -31.01 -35.68
N PRO A 584 2.30 -31.83 -36.46
CA PRO A 584 1.79 -33.09 -35.92
C PRO A 584 3.02 -33.85 -35.44
N MET A 585 3.00 -34.30 -34.18
CA MET A 585 4.01 -35.20 -33.65
C MET A 585 4.33 -36.22 -34.72
N ALA A 586 5.61 -36.33 -35.10
CA ALA A 586 6.09 -37.51 -35.78
C ALA A 586 5.70 -38.68 -34.85
N THR A 587 4.63 -39.36 -35.25
CA THR A 587 4.04 -40.48 -34.52
C THR A 587 5.14 -41.44 -34.14
N HIS A 588 5.09 -41.89 -32.89
CA HIS A 588 5.80 -43.06 -32.38
C HIS A 588 5.62 -44.25 -33.35
N ASP A 589 6.48 -44.38 -34.37
CA ASP A 589 6.48 -45.55 -35.25
C ASP A 589 7.79 -45.77 -36.04
N LYS A 590 8.90 -45.17 -35.62
CA LYS A 590 10.24 -45.47 -36.20
C LYS A 590 11.31 -45.79 -35.17
N ILE A 591 10.98 -46.62 -34.18
CA ILE A 591 11.98 -47.34 -33.36
C ILE A 591 12.22 -48.77 -33.88
N ASN A 592 11.44 -49.27 -34.84
CA ASN A 592 11.68 -50.57 -35.48
C ASN A 592 11.95 -50.43 -36.98
N LYS A 593 13.17 -50.02 -37.33
CA LYS A 593 13.93 -50.52 -38.49
C LYS A 593 15.28 -49.81 -38.52
N GLY A 594 16.33 -50.56 -38.25
CA GLY A 594 17.70 -50.06 -38.32
C GLY A 594 18.06 -49.67 -39.75
N GLU A 595 18.10 -48.37 -40.02
CA GLU A 595 18.77 -47.83 -41.19
C GLU A 595 19.67 -46.67 -40.74
N LYS A 596 20.98 -46.84 -40.97
CA LYS A 596 21.98 -45.79 -40.85
C LYS A 596 21.73 -44.77 -41.96
N THR A 597 21.32 -43.56 -41.63
CA THR A 597 21.35 -42.43 -42.57
C THR A 597 22.28 -41.33 -42.08
N LYS A 598 23.12 -40.91 -43.02
CA LYS A 598 24.28 -40.04 -42.92
C LYS A 598 23.97 -38.66 -42.34
N GLU A 599 24.93 -38.13 -41.59
CA GLU A 599 25.04 -36.70 -41.25
C GLU A 599 25.01 -35.83 -42.52
N PRO A 600 24.38 -34.64 -42.45
CA PRO A 600 24.79 -33.52 -43.29
C PRO A 600 25.34 -32.37 -42.44
N PHE A 601 26.65 -32.14 -42.63
CA PHE A 601 27.32 -30.86 -42.85
C PHE A 601 26.80 -29.61 -42.11
N PHE A 602 27.61 -29.16 -41.16
CA PHE A 602 27.75 -27.75 -40.77
C PHE A 602 28.26 -26.92 -41.95
N VAL A 603 27.65 -25.75 -42.17
CA VAL A 603 28.30 -24.60 -42.80
C VAL A 603 28.05 -23.41 -41.89
N ASP A 604 29.15 -22.78 -41.46
CA ASP A 604 29.19 -21.57 -40.65
C ASP A 604 28.36 -20.43 -41.26
N MET A 605 27.47 -19.85 -40.44
CA MET A 605 27.36 -18.40 -40.18
C MET A 605 26.38 -18.11 -39.05
#